data_AF-H6NFG8-F1
#
_entry.id   AF-H6NFG8-F1
#
_cell.length_a   1.000
_cell.length_b   1.000
_cell.length_c   1.000
_cell.angle_alpha   90.00
_cell.angle_beta   90.00
_cell.angle_gamma   90.00
#
_symmetry.space_group_name_H-M   'P 1'
#
loop_
_entity.id
_entity.type
_entity.pdbx_description
1 polymer ?
#
loop_
_entity_poly.entity_id
_entity_poly.type
_entity_poly.pdbx_seq_one_letter_code
_entity_poly.pdbx_strand_id
1 'polypeptide(L)'
;MPQNIDKAYVLRILEMLLATPSPSGYCADVMRKLAEETRRLGYEMTLTPKGCGIITVPGAAEGRVIGLSGHVDTLGAMVRSVKSSGMLRFTLVGGFMLGAVENEYCRVHTRDGRVYEGTILTNKPSVHVYPDAKELKREEAVMEIRLDEQVSSAEDVRRLGIEVGDFVSFDPRTRVMPSGYVKSRHLDDKAGVAALFGLLELLKRESIVPAYTLKLLISTYEEVGARCSVDSGGHHGDDRRRHGRHGRGPAVHGARRIDLCEGFQRPV
;
A
#
# COMPACT_ATOMS: atom_id res chain seq x y z
N MET A 1 22.88 9.17 -23.10
CA MET A 1 22.09 10.42 -22.93
C MET A 1 21.51 10.41 -21.53
N PRO A 2 21.57 11.49 -20.74
CA PRO A 2 20.81 11.53 -19.50
C PRO A 2 19.34 11.41 -19.89
N GLN A 3 18.70 10.29 -19.55
CA GLN A 3 17.32 10.07 -19.95
C GLN A 3 16.45 11.12 -19.27
N ASN A 4 15.72 11.89 -20.08
CA ASN A 4 14.95 13.03 -19.61
C ASN A 4 13.65 12.53 -18.97
N ILE A 5 13.72 12.13 -17.70
CA ILE A 5 12.54 11.73 -16.91
C ILE A 5 11.55 12.89 -16.87
N ASP A 6 10.28 12.63 -17.21
CA ASP A 6 9.21 13.60 -17.02
C ASP A 6 8.88 13.74 -15.52
N LYS A 7 9.54 14.72 -14.89
CA LYS A 7 9.34 15.04 -13.46
C LYS A 7 7.91 15.44 -13.14
N ALA A 8 7.21 16.09 -14.08
CA ALA A 8 5.83 16.50 -13.86
C ALA A 8 4.91 15.28 -13.84
N TYR A 9 5.14 14.31 -14.72
CA TYR A 9 4.46 13.02 -14.68
C TYR A 9 4.70 12.28 -13.35
N VAL A 10 5.97 12.12 -12.95
CA VAL A 10 6.31 11.40 -11.71
C VAL A 10 5.65 12.07 -10.50
N LEU A 11 5.68 13.40 -10.45
CA LEU A 11 5.05 14.14 -9.36
C LEU A 11 3.53 13.95 -9.32
N ARG A 12 2.84 13.99 -10.47
CA ARG A 12 1.39 13.73 -10.52
C ARG A 12 1.03 12.32 -10.03
N ILE A 13 1.82 11.31 -10.41
CA ILE A 13 1.62 9.94 -9.91
C ILE A 13 1.85 9.88 -8.40
N LEU A 14 2.93 10.49 -7.91
CA LEU A 14 3.21 10.53 -6.49
C LEU A 14 2.08 11.22 -5.70
N GLU A 15 1.61 12.38 -6.13
CA GLU A 15 0.49 13.09 -5.50
C GLU A 15 -0.79 12.25 -5.48
N MET A 16 -1.11 11.59 -6.60
CA MET A 16 -2.27 10.68 -6.68
C MET A 16 -2.14 9.51 -5.70
N LEU A 17 -0.95 8.90 -5.62
CA LEU A 17 -0.68 7.80 -4.70
C LEU A 17 -0.80 8.27 -3.25
N LEU A 18 -0.16 9.38 -2.88
CA LEU A 18 -0.16 9.91 -1.51
C LEU A 18 -1.57 10.31 -1.07
N ALA A 19 -2.36 10.92 -1.96
CA ALA A 19 -3.73 11.34 -1.69
C ALA A 19 -4.71 10.15 -1.59
N THR A 20 -4.35 8.97 -2.10
CA THR A 20 -5.20 7.78 -2.04
C THR A 20 -4.89 6.97 -0.78
N PRO A 21 -5.83 6.84 0.18
CA PRO A 21 -5.64 5.98 1.35
C PRO A 21 -5.35 4.54 0.94
N SER A 22 -4.33 3.95 1.56
CA SER A 22 -3.99 2.55 1.33
C SER A 22 -3.33 1.87 2.53
N PRO A 23 -3.92 1.87 3.74
CA PRO A 23 -3.42 1.02 4.82
C PRO A 23 -3.27 -0.44 4.34
N SER A 24 -2.30 -1.20 4.86
CA SER A 24 -2.13 -2.60 4.46
C SER A 24 -3.43 -3.40 4.63
N GLY A 25 -3.87 -4.06 3.56
CA GLY A 25 -5.18 -4.73 3.50
C GLY A 25 -6.34 -3.86 2.97
N TYR A 26 -6.13 -2.56 2.75
CA TYR A 26 -7.08 -1.61 2.18
C TYR A 26 -6.49 -0.93 0.92
N CYS A 27 -6.02 -1.73 -0.05
CA CYS A 27 -5.30 -1.21 -1.23
C CYS A 27 -6.11 -1.22 -2.53
N ALA A 28 -7.39 -1.61 -2.50
CA ALA A 28 -8.17 -1.82 -3.73
C ALA A 28 -8.25 -0.57 -4.61
N ASP A 29 -8.50 0.60 -4.02
CA ASP A 29 -8.63 1.85 -4.77
C ASP A 29 -7.33 2.34 -5.39
N VAL A 30 -6.22 2.27 -4.64
CA VAL A 30 -4.90 2.65 -5.18
C VAL A 30 -4.48 1.71 -6.30
N MET A 31 -4.74 0.40 -6.15
CA MET A 31 -4.44 -0.58 -7.20
C MET A 31 -5.31 -0.37 -8.44
N ARG A 32 -6.58 -0.02 -8.28
CA ARG A 32 -7.46 0.32 -9.41
C ARG A 32 -6.94 1.53 -10.19
N LYS A 33 -6.56 2.61 -9.50
CA LYS A 33 -5.98 3.82 -10.12
C LYS A 33 -4.67 3.49 -10.87
N LEU A 34 -3.80 2.67 -10.27
CA LEU A 34 -2.58 2.21 -10.94
C LEU A 34 -2.87 1.32 -12.15
N ALA A 35 -3.89 0.46 -12.11
CA ALA A 35 -4.31 -0.34 -13.26
C ALA A 35 -4.79 0.53 -14.42
N GLU A 36 -5.58 1.56 -14.11
CA GLU A 36 -6.05 2.56 -15.08
C GLU A 36 -4.86 3.31 -15.71
N GLU A 37 -3.92 3.78 -14.90
CA GLU A 37 -2.73 4.47 -15.39
C GLU A 37 -1.82 3.57 -16.21
N THR A 38 -1.65 2.30 -15.81
CA THR A 38 -0.87 1.31 -16.56
C THR A 38 -1.45 1.11 -17.96
N ARG A 39 -2.79 0.99 -18.07
CA ARG A 39 -3.49 0.90 -19.37
C ARG A 39 -3.31 2.18 -20.19
N ARG A 40 -3.32 3.35 -19.56
CA ARG A 40 -3.09 4.64 -20.23
C ARG A 40 -1.70 4.72 -20.88
N LEU A 41 -0.69 4.12 -20.27
CA LEU A 41 0.65 3.99 -20.84
C LEU A 41 0.75 2.89 -21.92
N GLY A 42 -0.30 2.10 -22.14
CA GLY A 42 -0.32 1.01 -23.11
C GLY A 42 0.34 -0.28 -22.61
N TYR A 43 0.40 -0.47 -21.29
CA TYR A 43 0.82 -1.71 -20.65
C TYR A 43 -0.40 -2.39 -20.00
N GLU A 44 -0.21 -3.65 -19.59
CA GLU A 44 -1.19 -4.39 -18.80
C GLU A 44 -0.64 -4.68 -17.40
N MET A 45 -1.49 -4.51 -16.40
CA MET A 45 -1.23 -4.95 -15.03
C MET A 45 -2.12 -6.14 -14.70
N THR A 46 -1.52 -7.28 -14.35
CA THR A 46 -2.24 -8.43 -13.82
C THR A 46 -2.24 -8.39 -12.30
N LEU A 47 -3.33 -8.84 -11.68
CA LEU A 47 -3.43 -8.92 -10.23
C LEU A 47 -3.22 -10.35 -9.76
N THR A 48 -2.48 -10.52 -8.66
CA THR A 48 -2.43 -11.80 -7.94
C THR A 48 -3.69 -11.98 -7.09
N PRO A 49 -3.97 -13.20 -6.59
CA PRO A 49 -5.08 -13.43 -5.66
C PRO A 49 -5.02 -12.58 -4.38
N LYS A 50 -3.83 -12.11 -4.00
CA LYS A 50 -3.62 -11.22 -2.85
C LYS A 50 -3.70 -9.73 -3.22
N GLY A 51 -4.02 -9.39 -4.46
CA GLY A 51 -4.17 -7.99 -4.90
C GLY A 51 -2.86 -7.27 -5.26
N CYS A 52 -1.72 -7.97 -5.27
CA CYS A 52 -0.46 -7.43 -5.77
C CYS A 52 -0.50 -7.32 -7.30
N GLY A 53 0.05 -6.24 -7.87
CA GLY A 53 0.05 -5.96 -9.31
C GLY A 53 1.35 -6.38 -9.98
N ILE A 54 1.28 -6.92 -11.19
CA ILE A 54 2.46 -7.26 -12.00
C ILE A 54 2.30 -6.61 -13.38
N ILE A 55 3.24 -5.74 -13.74
CA ILE A 55 3.33 -5.11 -15.07
C ILE A 55 4.51 -5.75 -15.80
N THR A 56 4.28 -6.29 -16.99
CA THR A 56 5.34 -6.91 -17.81
C THR A 56 5.69 -6.01 -18.99
N VAL A 57 6.98 -5.66 -19.11
CA VAL A 57 7.53 -4.93 -20.27
C VAL A 57 8.43 -5.90 -21.05
N PRO A 58 8.05 -6.30 -22.27
CA PRO A 58 8.86 -7.20 -23.09
C PRO A 58 10.25 -6.61 -23.37
N GLY A 59 11.29 -7.42 -23.23
CA GLY A 59 12.65 -7.06 -23.62
C GLY A 59 13.08 -7.65 -24.96
N ALA A 60 14.22 -7.19 -25.46
CA ALA A 60 14.78 -7.63 -26.74
C ALA A 60 15.43 -9.04 -26.68
N ALA A 61 16.03 -9.41 -25.56
CA ALA A 61 16.68 -10.70 -25.38
C ALA A 61 15.85 -11.67 -24.52
N GLU A 62 15.86 -12.94 -24.91
CA GLU A 62 15.25 -14.04 -24.16
C GLU A 62 16.19 -14.55 -23.04
N GLY A 63 15.64 -15.36 -22.13
CA GLY A 63 16.42 -16.12 -21.14
C GLY A 63 16.70 -15.42 -19.80
N ARG A 64 16.45 -14.10 -19.68
CA ARG A 64 16.56 -13.37 -18.40
C ARG A 64 15.37 -12.42 -18.19
N VAL A 65 14.89 -12.38 -16.95
CA VAL A 65 13.85 -11.43 -16.49
C VAL A 65 14.42 -10.61 -15.34
N ILE A 66 14.17 -9.29 -15.36
CA ILE A 66 14.54 -8.38 -14.28
C ILE A 66 13.27 -8.01 -13.50
N GLY A 67 13.27 -8.29 -12.20
CA GLY A 67 12.22 -7.87 -11.28
C GLY A 67 12.54 -6.50 -10.69
N LEU A 68 11.59 -5.58 -10.75
CA LEU A 68 11.60 -4.32 -10.00
C LEU A 68 10.38 -4.32 -9.08
N SER A 69 10.50 -3.86 -7.85
CA SER A 69 9.39 -3.86 -6.91
C SER A 69 9.25 -2.52 -6.21
N GLY A 70 8.02 -2.18 -5.88
CA GLY A 70 7.70 -1.16 -4.89
C GLY A 70 6.36 -1.47 -4.23
N HIS A 71 6.06 -0.83 -3.11
CA HIS A 71 4.80 -1.07 -2.38
C HIS A 71 3.93 0.18 -2.29
N VAL A 72 2.61 -0.06 -2.28
CA VAL A 72 1.61 1.02 -2.14
C VAL A 72 0.88 0.94 -0.82
N ASP A 73 1.00 -0.17 -0.09
CA ASP A 73 0.45 -0.22 1.26
C ASP A 73 1.19 0.70 2.19
N THR A 74 0.48 1.17 3.19
CA THR A 74 0.94 2.17 4.13
C THR A 74 0.65 1.74 5.55
N LEU A 75 1.40 2.29 6.49
CA LEU A 75 1.02 2.32 7.88
C LEU A 75 -0.37 2.96 8.07
N GLY A 76 -1.14 2.40 8.99
CA GLY A 76 -2.46 2.90 9.33
C GLY A 76 -2.95 2.34 10.66
N ALA A 77 -4.25 2.30 10.83
CA ALA A 77 -4.87 1.69 11.98
C ALA A 77 -6.18 1.00 11.61
N MET A 78 -6.77 0.30 12.56
CA MET A 78 -8.07 -0.35 12.42
C MET A 78 -8.88 -0.13 13.70
N VAL A 79 -10.19 0.12 13.55
CA VAL A 79 -11.10 0.27 14.69
C VAL A 79 -11.13 -1.03 15.48
N ARG A 80 -10.71 -0.96 16.75
CA ARG A 80 -10.63 -2.09 17.68
C ARG A 80 -11.89 -2.22 18.54
N SER A 81 -12.44 -1.10 18.98
CA SER A 81 -13.68 -1.06 19.77
C SER A 81 -14.23 0.36 19.83
N VAL A 82 -15.55 0.48 19.97
CA VAL A 82 -16.24 1.75 20.20
C VAL A 82 -16.50 1.92 21.69
N LYS A 83 -16.03 3.02 22.30
CA LYS A 83 -16.29 3.32 23.71
C LYS A 83 -17.73 3.82 23.90
N SER A 84 -18.24 3.69 25.12
CA SER A 84 -19.54 4.24 25.51
C SER A 84 -19.64 5.75 25.30
N SER A 85 -18.52 6.48 25.29
CA SER A 85 -18.44 7.92 25.02
C SER A 85 -18.49 8.30 23.53
N GLY A 86 -18.52 7.33 22.61
CA GLY A 86 -18.40 7.58 21.17
C GLY A 86 -16.96 7.69 20.64
N MET A 87 -15.95 7.66 21.52
CA MET A 87 -14.54 7.59 21.11
C MET A 87 -14.19 6.20 20.56
N LEU A 88 -13.27 6.13 19.60
CA LEU A 88 -12.81 4.86 19.03
C LEU A 88 -11.46 4.47 19.61
N ARG A 89 -11.34 3.22 20.08
CA ARG A 89 -10.01 2.60 20.23
C ARG A 89 -9.60 2.01 18.90
N PHE A 90 -8.30 2.05 18.62
CA PHE A 90 -7.73 1.49 17.41
C PHE A 90 -6.56 0.55 17.72
N THR A 91 -6.24 -0.31 16.77
CA THR A 91 -5.04 -1.15 16.74
C THR A 91 -4.19 -0.74 15.55
N LEU A 92 -2.88 -0.95 15.63
CA LEU A 92 -1.94 -0.58 14.58
C LEU A 92 -2.11 -1.51 13.35
N VAL A 93 -2.00 -0.93 12.15
CA VAL A 93 -1.76 -1.64 10.89
C VAL A 93 -0.36 -1.26 10.43
N GLY A 94 0.57 -2.21 10.50
CA GLY A 94 2.01 -1.96 10.36
C GLY A 94 2.66 -1.50 11.67
N GLY A 95 3.98 -1.27 11.65
CA GLY A 95 4.77 -0.97 12.84
C GLY A 95 5.19 0.49 12.96
N PHE A 96 4.63 1.23 13.92
CA PHE A 96 5.06 2.61 14.22
C PHE A 96 4.87 3.00 15.68
N MET A 97 5.60 4.03 16.09
CA MET A 97 5.47 4.63 17.42
C MET A 97 4.20 5.48 17.50
N LEU A 98 3.35 5.24 18.50
CA LEU A 98 2.11 6.00 18.68
C LEU A 98 2.33 7.50 18.94
N GLY A 99 3.49 7.88 19.49
CA GLY A 99 3.87 9.29 19.61
C GLY A 99 4.02 10.00 18.26
N ALA A 100 4.29 9.27 17.17
CA ALA A 100 4.38 9.84 15.82
C ALA A 100 3.01 10.07 15.17
N VAL A 101 1.93 9.65 15.83
CA VAL A 101 0.55 9.85 15.36
C VAL A 101 -0.35 10.61 16.34
N GLU A 102 0.19 11.09 17.46
CA GLU A 102 -0.57 11.94 18.37
C GLU A 102 -0.89 13.29 17.71
N ASN A 103 -2.14 13.72 17.81
CA ASN A 103 -2.71 14.90 17.14
C ASN A 103 -2.72 14.83 15.61
N GLU A 104 -2.51 13.66 15.02
CA GLU A 104 -2.70 13.50 13.58
C GLU A 104 -4.19 13.41 13.25
N TYR A 105 -4.56 14.03 12.13
CA TYR A 105 -5.85 13.81 11.50
C TYR A 105 -5.88 12.46 10.82
N CYS A 106 -7.04 11.83 10.85
CA CYS A 106 -7.25 10.52 10.27
C CYS A 106 -8.64 10.44 9.63
N ARG A 107 -8.82 9.42 8.81
CA ARG A 107 -10.08 9.08 8.17
C ARG A 107 -10.46 7.66 8.51
N VAL A 108 -11.69 7.46 8.95
CA VAL A 108 -12.29 6.15 9.22
C VAL A 108 -13.12 5.74 8.01
N HIS A 109 -12.80 4.59 7.44
CA HIS A 109 -13.41 4.07 6.22
C HIS A 109 -14.39 2.95 6.57
N THR A 110 -15.68 3.20 6.39
CA THR A 110 -16.71 2.21 6.67
C THR A 110 -16.85 1.22 5.53
N ARG A 111 -17.40 0.03 5.82
CA ARG A 111 -17.60 -1.03 4.81
C ARG A 111 -18.54 -0.65 3.67
N ASP A 112 -19.45 0.28 3.91
CA ASP A 112 -20.38 0.80 2.90
C ASP A 112 -19.80 1.96 2.08
N GLY A 113 -18.53 2.31 2.29
CA GLY A 113 -17.79 3.28 1.49
C GLY A 113 -17.91 4.73 1.95
N ARG A 114 -18.55 4.99 3.10
CA ARG A 114 -18.51 6.32 3.74
C ARG A 114 -17.16 6.55 4.42
N VAL A 115 -16.80 7.81 4.55
CA VAL A 115 -15.54 8.24 5.15
C VAL A 115 -15.81 9.36 6.13
N TYR A 116 -15.31 9.21 7.35
CA TYR A 116 -15.45 10.19 8.43
C TYR A 116 -14.09 10.68 8.89
N GLU A 117 -13.96 11.96 9.18
CA GLU A 117 -12.74 12.53 9.72
C GLU A 117 -12.69 12.39 11.25
N GLY A 118 -11.48 12.36 11.78
CA GLY A 118 -11.24 12.33 13.21
C GLY A 118 -9.82 12.70 13.57
N THR A 119 -9.60 12.89 14.87
CA THR A 119 -8.30 13.27 15.44
C THR A 119 -7.82 12.19 16.40
N ILE A 120 -6.56 11.77 16.26
CA ILE A 120 -5.92 10.83 17.19
C ILE A 120 -5.43 11.59 18.42
N LEU A 121 -5.90 11.19 19.59
CA LEU A 121 -5.63 11.87 20.86
C LEU A 121 -5.25 10.85 21.93
N THR A 122 -4.58 11.31 22.97
CA THR A 122 -4.55 10.58 24.23
C THR A 122 -5.87 10.78 24.96
N ASN A 123 -6.23 9.86 25.85
CA ASN A 123 -7.35 10.02 26.78
C ASN A 123 -7.12 11.12 27.84
N LYS A 124 -5.94 11.78 27.82
CA LYS A 124 -5.57 12.92 28.66
C LYS A 124 -4.92 14.01 27.79
N PRO A 125 -5.67 14.64 26.88
CA PRO A 125 -5.10 15.44 25.79
C PRO A 125 -4.50 16.79 26.23
N SER A 126 -4.74 17.24 27.47
CA SER A 126 -4.28 18.54 27.96
C SER A 126 -3.76 18.51 29.38
N VAL A 127 -2.58 19.11 29.57
CA VAL A 127 -1.93 19.27 30.89
C VAL A 127 -2.66 20.23 31.82
N HIS A 128 -3.51 21.12 31.30
CA HIS A 128 -4.32 22.02 32.13
C HIS A 128 -5.39 21.27 32.91
N VAL A 129 -5.86 20.14 32.37
CA VAL A 129 -6.87 19.27 33.01
C VAL A 129 -6.22 18.07 33.69
N TYR A 130 -5.15 17.53 33.08
CA TYR A 130 -4.46 16.32 33.52
C TYR A 130 -2.98 16.61 33.78
N PRO A 131 -2.59 16.96 35.02
CA PRO A 131 -1.20 17.28 35.35
C PRO A 131 -0.21 16.16 35.00
N ASP A 132 -0.66 14.91 35.03
CA ASP A 132 0.11 13.71 34.74
C ASP A 132 0.22 13.36 33.24
N ALA A 133 -0.41 14.13 32.34
CA ALA A 133 -0.34 13.90 30.90
C ALA A 133 1.08 14.02 30.31
N LYS A 134 1.98 14.75 30.99
CA LYS A 134 3.39 14.88 30.60
C LYS A 134 4.15 13.56 30.64
N GLU A 135 3.87 12.74 31.64
CA GLU A 135 4.54 11.44 31.87
C GLU A 135 3.81 10.28 31.17
N LEU A 136 2.69 10.56 30.51
CA LEU A 136 1.85 9.53 29.90
C LEU A 136 2.58 8.88 28.71
N LYS A 137 2.93 7.60 28.86
CA LYS A 137 3.49 6.82 27.76
C LYS A 137 2.43 6.62 26.66
N ARG A 138 2.78 6.92 25.41
CA ARG A 138 1.89 6.73 24.26
C ARG A 138 1.83 5.25 23.88
N GLU A 139 0.71 4.62 24.20
CA GLU A 139 0.43 3.20 23.95
C GLU A 139 -1.05 2.99 23.59
N GLU A 140 -1.41 1.87 22.94
CA GLU A 140 -2.79 1.60 22.47
C GLU A 140 -3.84 1.63 23.59
N ALA A 141 -3.42 1.48 24.85
CA ALA A 141 -4.30 1.57 26.01
C ALA A 141 -4.86 2.99 26.21
N VAL A 142 -4.07 4.01 25.85
CA VAL A 142 -4.35 5.42 26.18
C VAL A 142 -4.59 6.28 24.94
N MET A 143 -4.35 5.76 23.74
CA MET A 143 -4.64 6.44 22.48
C MET A 143 -6.05 6.11 21.99
N GLU A 144 -6.75 7.11 21.48
CA GLU A 144 -8.10 7.00 20.91
C GLU A 144 -8.30 7.96 19.74
N ILE A 145 -9.31 7.70 18.92
CA ILE A 145 -9.76 8.60 17.87
C ILE A 145 -11.04 9.27 18.35
N ARG A 146 -11.04 10.60 18.32
CA ARG A 146 -12.25 11.40 18.40
C ARG A 146 -12.73 11.66 16.98
N LEU A 147 -13.93 11.18 16.66
CA LEU A 147 -14.59 11.51 15.41
C LEU A 147 -14.98 12.98 15.42
N ASP A 148 -14.82 13.67 14.29
CA ASP A 148 -15.26 15.05 14.12
C ASP A 148 -16.74 15.08 13.66
N GLU A 149 -17.56 14.32 14.38
CA GLU A 149 -18.99 14.11 14.16
C GLU A 149 -19.77 14.31 15.47
N GLN A 150 -21.07 14.57 15.38
CA GLN A 150 -21.93 14.72 16.56
C GLN A 150 -22.26 13.36 17.18
N VAL A 151 -21.28 12.76 17.85
CA VAL A 151 -21.40 11.49 18.55
C VAL A 151 -21.09 11.67 20.04
N SER A 152 -21.92 11.06 20.87
CA SER A 152 -21.80 11.07 22.33
C SER A 152 -21.94 9.67 22.93
N SER A 153 -22.34 8.69 22.11
CA SER A 153 -22.57 7.32 22.51
C SER A 153 -22.02 6.31 21.50
N ALA A 154 -21.83 5.07 21.95
CA ALA A 154 -21.48 3.96 21.06
C ALA A 154 -22.58 3.63 20.04
N GLU A 155 -23.83 4.01 20.32
CA GLU A 155 -24.95 3.84 19.38
C GLU A 155 -24.87 4.88 18.26
N ASP A 156 -24.54 6.13 18.60
CA ASP A 156 -24.38 7.22 17.63
C ASP A 156 -23.34 6.86 16.56
N VAL A 157 -22.19 6.34 17.01
CA VAL A 157 -21.11 5.86 16.12
C VAL A 157 -21.59 4.74 15.20
N ARG A 158 -22.35 3.76 15.72
CA ARG A 158 -22.87 2.67 14.89
C ARG A 158 -23.92 3.14 13.89
N ARG A 159 -24.70 4.18 14.20
CA ARG A 159 -25.60 4.81 13.22
C ARG A 159 -24.86 5.46 12.06
N LEU A 160 -23.61 5.89 12.27
CA LEU A 160 -22.71 6.31 11.18
C LEU A 160 -22.21 5.14 10.32
N GLY A 161 -22.47 3.89 10.72
CA GLY A 161 -22.01 2.67 10.05
C GLY A 161 -20.58 2.27 10.39
N ILE A 162 -19.96 2.92 11.40
CA ILE A 162 -18.61 2.60 11.85
C ILE A 162 -18.66 1.36 12.76
N GLU A 163 -17.88 0.36 12.41
CA GLU A 163 -17.81 -0.92 13.11
C GLU A 163 -16.38 -1.35 13.41
N VAL A 164 -16.25 -2.36 14.29
CA VAL A 164 -14.95 -3.00 14.55
C VAL A 164 -14.42 -3.64 13.26
N GLY A 165 -13.14 -3.37 12.98
CA GLY A 165 -12.47 -3.81 11.76
C GLY A 165 -12.42 -2.77 10.64
N ASP A 166 -13.09 -1.62 10.80
CA ASP A 166 -13.01 -0.54 9.82
C ASP A 166 -11.60 0.06 9.79
N PHE A 167 -11.11 0.34 8.58
CA PHE A 167 -9.76 0.86 8.38
C PHE A 167 -9.70 2.33 8.75
N VAL A 168 -8.53 2.72 9.26
CA VAL A 168 -8.19 4.10 9.58
C VAL A 168 -6.92 4.47 8.82
N SER A 169 -6.99 5.51 8.00
CA SER A 169 -5.82 6.09 7.32
C SER A 169 -5.44 7.42 7.94
N PHE A 170 -4.16 7.75 7.96
CA PHE A 170 -3.68 9.04 8.45
C PHE A 170 -3.67 10.08 7.32
N ASP A 171 -3.84 11.35 7.69
CA ASP A 171 -3.66 12.45 6.75
C ASP A 171 -2.19 12.49 6.27
N PRO A 172 -1.93 12.35 4.95
CA PRO A 172 -0.58 12.38 4.44
C PRO A 172 0.07 13.77 4.56
N ARG A 173 -0.71 14.85 4.70
CA ARG A 173 -0.25 16.25 4.73
C ARG A 173 0.68 16.60 3.56
N THR A 174 0.38 16.06 2.38
CA THR A 174 1.21 16.19 1.20
C THR A 174 1.34 17.65 0.79
N ARG A 175 2.58 18.13 0.67
CA ARG A 175 2.91 19.47 0.19
C ARG A 175 4.10 19.42 -0.75
N VAL A 176 3.95 19.95 -1.95
CA VAL A 176 5.06 20.20 -2.87
C VAL A 176 5.55 21.63 -2.66
N MET A 177 6.83 21.76 -2.33
CA MET A 177 7.46 23.04 -2.06
C MET A 177 7.95 23.68 -3.37
N PRO A 178 8.00 25.02 -3.49
CA PRO A 178 8.58 25.69 -4.66
C PRO A 178 10.05 25.30 -4.95
N SER A 179 10.77 24.84 -3.93
CA SER A 179 12.14 24.30 -4.05
C SER A 179 12.23 22.90 -4.65
N GLY A 180 11.10 22.26 -4.95
CA GLY A 180 11.03 20.89 -5.49
C GLY A 180 10.99 19.77 -4.45
N TYR A 181 11.08 20.09 -3.15
CA TYR A 181 10.91 19.10 -2.09
C TYR A 181 9.45 18.70 -1.91
N VAL A 182 9.20 17.40 -1.72
CA VAL A 182 7.88 16.86 -1.35
C VAL A 182 7.89 16.51 0.14
N LYS A 183 6.93 17.07 0.89
CA LYS A 183 6.71 16.75 2.30
C LYS A 183 5.42 15.95 2.42
N SER A 184 5.50 14.73 2.93
CA SER A 184 4.31 13.88 3.11
C SER A 184 4.62 12.73 4.05
N ARG A 185 3.59 12.20 4.73
CA ARG A 185 3.63 10.80 5.19
C ARG A 185 3.52 9.87 3.98
N HIS A 186 3.87 8.60 4.16
CA HIS A 186 3.68 7.55 3.16
C HIS A 186 4.49 7.74 1.87
N LEU A 187 5.59 8.50 1.93
CA LEU A 187 6.58 8.50 0.85
C LEU A 187 7.17 7.09 0.66
N ASP A 188 7.37 6.39 1.78
CA ASP A 188 7.67 4.97 1.82
C ASP A 188 6.39 4.16 1.50
N ASP A 189 6.31 3.38 0.42
CA ASP A 189 7.19 3.36 -0.78
C ASP A 189 6.44 3.91 -2.02
N LYS A 190 5.44 4.75 -1.80
CA LYS A 190 4.70 5.39 -2.90
C LYS A 190 5.60 6.22 -3.81
N ALA A 191 6.72 6.75 -3.29
CA ALA A 191 7.75 7.40 -4.09
C ALA A 191 8.49 6.43 -5.02
N GLY A 192 8.83 5.22 -4.55
CA GLY A 192 9.42 4.18 -5.40
C GLY A 192 8.47 3.74 -6.49
N VAL A 193 7.19 3.53 -6.17
CA VAL A 193 6.15 3.20 -7.16
C VAL A 193 5.99 4.33 -8.18
N ALA A 194 6.00 5.61 -7.76
CA ALA A 194 5.95 6.74 -8.69
C ALA A 194 7.18 6.77 -9.63
N ALA A 195 8.37 6.43 -9.13
CA ALA A 195 9.58 6.31 -9.95
C ALA A 195 9.48 5.16 -10.97
N LEU A 196 8.92 4.01 -10.58
CA LEU A 196 8.64 2.90 -11.50
C LEU A 196 7.67 3.29 -12.61
N PHE A 197 6.63 4.05 -12.29
CA PHE A 197 5.72 4.60 -13.30
C PHE A 197 6.41 5.63 -14.19
N GLY A 198 7.35 6.42 -13.66
CA GLY A 198 8.21 7.29 -14.46
C GLY A 198 9.08 6.52 -15.45
N LEU A 199 9.59 5.35 -15.06
CA LEU A 199 10.30 4.45 -15.98
C LEU A 199 9.37 3.94 -17.08
N LEU A 200 8.15 3.49 -16.75
CA LEU A 200 7.19 3.04 -17.76
C LEU A 200 6.82 4.15 -18.74
N GLU A 201 6.57 5.36 -18.25
CA GLU A 201 6.29 6.53 -19.07
C GLU A 201 7.43 6.81 -20.04
N LEU A 202 8.67 6.83 -19.55
CA LEU A 202 9.86 7.07 -20.35
C LEU A 202 10.02 6.01 -21.45
N LEU A 203 9.91 4.72 -21.10
CA LEU A 203 10.02 3.63 -22.05
C LEU A 203 8.96 3.76 -23.17
N LYS A 204 7.74 4.14 -22.81
CA LYS A 204 6.65 4.35 -23.76
C LYS A 204 6.90 5.57 -24.65
N ARG A 205 7.23 6.72 -24.07
CA ARG A 205 7.39 7.99 -24.79
C ARG A 205 8.55 7.96 -25.77
N GLU A 206 9.67 7.36 -25.37
CA GLU A 206 10.89 7.26 -26.19
C GLU A 206 10.92 5.97 -27.02
N SER A 207 9.87 5.14 -26.96
CA SER A 207 9.80 3.84 -27.64
C SER A 207 11.01 2.92 -27.37
N ILE A 208 11.49 2.93 -26.13
CA ILE A 208 12.66 2.15 -25.71
C ILE A 208 12.23 0.72 -25.41
N VAL A 209 12.90 -0.24 -26.07
CA VAL A 209 12.80 -1.66 -25.73
C VAL A 209 13.94 -2.02 -24.77
N PRO A 210 13.65 -2.48 -23.54
CA PRO A 210 14.69 -2.87 -22.59
C PRO A 210 15.46 -4.11 -23.09
N ALA A 211 16.71 -4.26 -22.67
CA ALA A 211 17.53 -5.41 -23.09
C ALA A 211 16.93 -6.75 -22.65
N TYR A 212 16.31 -6.78 -21.46
CA TYR A 212 15.66 -7.96 -20.89
C TYR A 212 14.24 -7.61 -20.46
N THR A 213 13.37 -8.61 -20.42
CA THR A 213 11.98 -8.44 -19.96
C THR A 213 11.97 -7.93 -18.52
N LEU A 214 11.24 -6.84 -18.29
CA LEU A 214 11.04 -6.28 -16.96
C LEU A 214 9.70 -6.77 -16.40
N LYS A 215 9.70 -7.12 -15.11
CA LYS A 215 8.48 -7.34 -14.33
C LYS A 215 8.46 -6.38 -13.16
N LEU A 216 7.53 -5.44 -13.17
CA LEU A 216 7.32 -4.50 -12.08
C LEU A 216 6.26 -5.09 -11.15
N LEU A 217 6.64 -5.42 -9.92
CA LEU A 217 5.76 -5.89 -8.86
C LEU A 217 5.35 -4.72 -7.98
N ILE A 218 4.05 -4.45 -7.92
CA ILE A 218 3.46 -3.48 -7.00
C ILE A 218 2.82 -4.25 -5.85
N SER A 219 3.41 -4.17 -4.65
CA SER A 219 2.95 -4.93 -3.48
C SER A 219 2.01 -4.15 -2.56
N THR A 220 1.20 -4.88 -1.77
CA THR A 220 0.12 -4.34 -0.92
C THR A 220 0.17 -4.83 0.54
N TYR A 221 1.26 -5.48 0.95
CA TYR A 221 1.41 -6.08 2.28
C TYR A 221 2.88 -6.07 2.77
N GLU A 222 3.65 -5.07 2.34
CA GLU A 222 5.06 -4.95 2.77
C GLU A 222 5.11 -4.66 4.29
N GLU A 223 4.35 -3.66 4.73
CA GLU A 223 4.41 -3.05 6.08
C GLU A 223 3.99 -4.01 7.22
N VAL A 224 3.42 -5.16 6.86
CA VAL A 224 2.97 -6.23 7.78
C VAL A 224 3.78 -7.53 7.62
N GLY A 225 4.97 -7.44 6.99
CA GLY A 225 5.95 -8.51 6.86
C GLY A 225 5.98 -9.19 5.48
N ALA A 226 5.83 -8.42 4.40
CA ALA A 226 6.07 -8.83 3.01
C ALA A 226 5.40 -10.14 2.56
N ARG A 227 4.10 -10.32 2.82
CA ARG A 227 3.38 -11.59 2.54
C ARG A 227 2.78 -11.69 1.13
N CYS A 228 3.44 -11.14 0.10
CA CYS A 228 3.03 -11.34 -1.29
C CYS A 228 3.82 -12.47 -1.96
N SER A 229 3.21 -13.64 -2.04
CA SER A 229 3.70 -14.74 -2.88
C SER A 229 3.24 -14.48 -4.32
N VAL A 230 4.20 -14.26 -5.23
CA VAL A 230 3.94 -14.24 -6.67
C VAL A 230 4.21 -15.63 -7.22
N ASP A 231 3.20 -16.27 -7.81
CA ASP A 231 3.41 -17.48 -8.60
C ASP A 231 3.67 -17.05 -10.04
N SER A 232 4.92 -17.12 -10.48
CA SER A 232 5.32 -16.80 -11.85
C SER A 232 4.99 -17.96 -12.81
N GLY A 233 3.74 -18.42 -12.80
CA GLY A 233 3.25 -19.49 -13.67
C GLY A 233 2.98 -18.97 -15.08
N GLY A 234 3.87 -19.28 -16.03
CA GLY A 234 3.61 -19.09 -17.45
C GLY A 234 2.50 -20.04 -17.92
N HIS A 235 1.44 -19.48 -18.50
CA HIS A 235 0.41 -20.25 -19.19
C HIS A 235 1.01 -20.84 -20.48
N HIS A 236 1.52 -22.07 -20.40
CA HIS A 236 1.65 -22.94 -21.57
C HIS A 236 0.56 -24.00 -21.47
N GLY A 237 -0.46 -23.86 -22.32
CA GLY A 237 -1.45 -24.91 -22.52
C GLY A 237 -0.74 -26.13 -23.09
N ASP A 238 -0.72 -27.22 -22.33
CA ASP A 238 -0.33 -28.54 -22.84
C ASP A 238 -1.60 -29.39 -22.92
N ASP A 239 -2.21 -29.37 -24.11
CA ASP A 239 -3.21 -30.32 -24.56
C ASP A 239 -2.53 -31.70 -24.67
N ARG A 240 -2.64 -32.52 -23.61
CA ARG A 240 -2.31 -33.95 -23.72
C ARG A 240 -3.46 -34.85 -23.35
N ARG A 241 -4.13 -35.24 -24.43
CA ARG A 241 -4.87 -36.50 -24.57
C ARG A 241 -4.11 -37.68 -23.95
N ARG A 242 -4.89 -38.48 -23.22
CA ARG A 242 -4.78 -39.93 -22.95
C ARG A 242 -3.61 -40.67 -23.61
N HIS A 243 -2.76 -41.29 -22.79
CA HIS A 243 -2.52 -42.75 -22.79
C HIS A 243 -1.53 -43.12 -21.66
N GLY A 244 -1.88 -44.12 -20.87
CA GLY A 244 -1.04 -44.61 -19.77
C GLY A 244 0.09 -45.52 -20.21
N ARG A 245 1.15 -45.57 -19.40
CA ARG A 245 1.83 -46.78 -18.89
C ARG A 245 3.06 -46.38 -18.06
N HIS A 246 3.39 -47.26 -17.12
CA HIS A 246 4.42 -47.17 -16.10
C HIS A 246 5.83 -46.81 -16.61
N GLY A 247 6.53 -46.00 -15.83
CA GLY A 247 7.98 -45.83 -15.87
C GLY A 247 8.45 -44.89 -14.78
N ARG A 248 9.15 -45.39 -13.76
CA ARG A 248 9.85 -44.56 -12.76
C ARG A 248 11.04 -43.89 -13.46
N GLY A 249 11.07 -42.56 -13.48
CA GLY A 249 12.16 -41.70 -13.96
C GLY A 249 12.24 -40.44 -13.08
N PRO A 250 13.38 -39.75 -13.06
CA PRO A 250 13.72 -38.78 -12.01
C PRO A 250 12.80 -37.56 -12.08
N ALA A 251 12.43 -37.04 -10.90
CA ALA A 251 11.63 -35.84 -10.75
C ALA A 251 12.29 -34.66 -11.49
N VAL A 252 11.63 -34.17 -12.54
CA VAL A 252 12.03 -32.95 -13.24
C VAL A 252 11.73 -31.76 -12.32
N HIS A 253 12.79 -31.22 -11.73
CA HIS A 253 12.82 -29.87 -11.17
C HIS A 253 12.46 -28.86 -12.27
N GLY A 254 11.47 -28.00 -12.04
CA GLY A 254 11.12 -27.00 -13.05
C GLY A 254 10.06 -25.96 -12.69
N ALA A 255 9.73 -25.73 -11.42
CA ALA A 255 9.01 -24.54 -11.01
C ALA A 255 9.84 -23.83 -9.96
N ARG A 256 10.67 -22.86 -10.39
CA ARG A 256 11.32 -21.96 -9.43
C ARG A 256 10.27 -20.94 -9.00
N ARG A 257 9.76 -21.10 -7.79
CA ARG A 257 9.10 -20.03 -7.04
C ARG A 257 10.13 -18.93 -6.86
N ILE A 258 9.95 -17.81 -7.53
CA ILE A 258 10.78 -16.62 -7.30
C ILE A 258 10.11 -15.87 -6.16
N ASP A 259 10.55 -16.12 -4.93
CA ASP A 259 10.22 -15.25 -3.79
C ASP A 259 11.03 -13.95 -3.94
N LEU A 260 10.45 -12.98 -4.66
CA LEU A 260 11.03 -11.65 -4.84
C LEU A 260 11.19 -10.88 -3.51
N CYS A 261 10.62 -11.38 -2.41
CA CYS A 261 10.60 -10.72 -1.11
C CYS A 261 11.73 -11.13 -0.15
N GLU A 262 12.43 -12.25 -0.35
CA GLU A 262 13.44 -12.74 0.63
C GLU A 262 14.71 -11.87 0.69
N GLY A 263 14.98 -11.05 -0.33
CA GLY A 263 16.17 -10.18 -0.38
C GLY A 263 16.06 -8.86 0.37
N PHE A 264 14.90 -8.50 0.91
CA PHE A 264 14.60 -7.14 1.40
C PHE A 264 14.51 -7.00 2.93
N GLN A 265 14.69 -8.09 3.69
CA GLN A 265 14.74 -8.04 5.16
C GLN A 265 16.08 -7.50 5.67
N ARG A 266 16.36 -6.21 5.42
CA ARG A 266 17.31 -5.46 6.24
C ARG A 266 16.55 -4.33 6.94
N PRO A 267 16.61 -4.26 8.27
CA PRO A 267 15.92 -3.20 9.02
C PRO A 267 16.43 -1.83 8.56
N VAL A 268 15.49 -0.91 8.34
CA VAL A 268 15.73 0.53 8.14
C VAL A 268 16.30 1.14 9.41
#